data_AF-A0A662R438-F1
#
_entry.id   AF-A0A662R438-F1
#
_cell.length_a   1.000
_cell.length_b   1.000
_cell.length_c   1.000
_cell.angle_alpha   90.00
_cell.angle_beta   90.00
_cell.angle_gamma   90.00
#
_symmetry.space_group_name_H-M   'P 1'
#
loop_
_entity.id
_entity.type
_entity.pdbx_description
1 polymer ?
#
loop_
_entity_poly.entity_id
_entity_poly.type
_entity_poly.pdbx_seq_one_letter_code
_entity_poly.pdbx_strand_id
1 'polypeptide(L)' 'MDDLDRSILWHLCSNSRASSTEIAKKLGVAPSTVHNRINRLKESGAIEQFTVIL' A
#
# COMPACT_ATOMS: atom_id res chain seq x y z
N MET A 1 4.93 -3.68 -11.41
CA MET A 1 4.84 -3.75 -9.94
C MET A 1 6.23 -4.03 -9.43
N ASP A 2 6.75 -3.14 -8.62
CA ASP A 2 8.10 -3.21 -8.07
C ASP A 2 8.05 -3.88 -6.67
N ASP A 3 9.18 -4.25 -6.09
CA ASP A 3 9.20 -4.91 -4.76
C ASP A 3 8.68 -4.04 -3.63
N LEU A 4 8.81 -2.71 -3.78
CA LEU A 4 8.20 -1.75 -2.87
C LEU A 4 6.66 -1.79 -2.96
N ASP A 5 6.10 -1.91 -4.17
CA ASP A 5 4.66 -2.00 -4.37
C ASP A 5 4.11 -3.28 -3.73
N ARG A 6 4.82 -4.41 -3.89
CA ARG A 6 4.47 -5.68 -3.22
C ARG A 6 4.51 -5.56 -1.71
N SER A 7 5.52 -4.88 -1.16
CA SER A 7 5.65 -4.70 0.28
C SER A 7 4.56 -3.80 0.84
N ILE A 8 4.18 -2.74 0.13
CA ILE A 8 3.04 -1.87 0.47
C ILE A 8 1.74 -2.69 0.48
N LEU A 9 1.50 -3.50 -0.55
CA LEU A 9 0.33 -4.38 -0.63
C LEU A 9 0.32 -5.41 0.51
N TRP A 10 1.46 -6.01 0.82
CA TRP A 10 1.58 -6.95 1.94
C TRP A 10 1.20 -6.32 3.28
N HIS A 11 1.67 -5.09 3.52
CA HIS A 11 1.29 -4.34 4.73
C HIS A 11 -0.19 -3.96 4.76
N LEU A 12 -0.77 -3.57 3.63
CA LEU A 12 -2.20 -3.25 3.52
C LEU A 12 -3.08 -4.50 3.68
N CYS A 13 -2.67 -5.66 3.16
CA CYS A 13 -3.37 -6.92 3.36
C CYS A 13 -3.30 -7.39 4.82
N SER A 14 -2.16 -7.18 5.48
CA SER A 14 -1.99 -7.52 6.90
C SER A 14 -2.77 -6.56 7.82
N ASN A 15 -2.85 -5.28 7.48
CA ASN A 15 -3.64 -4.29 8.19
C ASN A 15 -4.13 -3.19 7.23
N SER A 16 -5.37 -3.30 6.78
CA SER A 16 -5.98 -2.36 5.85
C SER A 16 -6.22 -0.97 6.44
N ARG A 17 -6.16 -0.83 7.78
CA ARG A 17 -6.26 0.45 8.48
C ARG A 17 -4.91 1.14 8.67
N ALA A 18 -3.81 0.51 8.29
CA ALA A 18 -2.48 1.09 8.42
C ALA A 18 -2.39 2.38 7.58
N SER A 19 -1.95 3.46 8.21
CA SER A 19 -1.75 4.73 7.52
C SER A 19 -0.54 4.67 6.57
N SER A 20 -0.55 5.49 5.52
CA SER A 20 0.60 5.62 4.60
C SER A 20 1.89 5.96 5.35
N THR A 21 1.81 6.74 6.43
CA THR A 21 2.93 7.11 7.29
C THR A 21 3.50 5.93 8.07
N GLU A 22 2.64 5.06 8.62
CA GLU A 22 3.09 3.85 9.33
C GLU A 22 3.77 2.86 8.38
N ILE A 23 3.19 2.66 7.20
CA ILE A 23 3.75 1.79 6.16
C ILE A 23 5.10 2.35 5.69
N ALA A 24 5.17 3.67 5.47
CA ALA A 24 6.41 4.34 5.09
C ALA A 24 7.52 4.19 6.14
N LYS A 25 7.17 4.32 7.43
CA LYS A 25 8.11 4.11 8.54
C LYS A 25 8.63 2.67 8.58
N LYS A 26 7.78 1.67 8.33
CA LYS A 26 8.17 0.25 8.29
C LYS A 26 9.06 -0.08 7.08
N LEU A 27 8.80 0.56 5.95
CA LEU A 27 9.54 0.34 4.70
C LEU A 27 10.77 1.24 4.53
N GLY A 28 10.99 2.20 5.45
CA GLY A 28 12.13 3.12 5.38
C GLY A 28 12.05 4.12 4.22
N VAL A 29 10.85 4.46 3.76
CA VAL A 29 10.62 5.38 2.64
C VAL A 29 9.84 6.62 3.07
N ALA A 30 9.77 7.63 2.20
CA ALA A 30 8.96 8.82 2.48
C ALA A 30 7.45 8.48 2.41
N PRO A 31 6.62 9.07 3.29
CA PRO A 31 5.16 8.88 3.25
C PRO A 31 4.52 9.26 1.90
N SER A 32 5.05 10.28 1.24
CA SER A 32 4.63 10.71 -0.11
C SER A 32 4.88 9.63 -1.17
N THR A 33 5.98 8.88 -1.07
CA THR A 33 6.28 7.76 -1.96
C THR A 33 5.22 6.67 -1.81
N VAL A 34 4.90 6.26 -0.58
CA VAL A 34 3.87 5.25 -0.33
C VAL A 34 2.51 5.72 -0.83
N HIS A 35 2.14 6.97 -0.57
CA HIS A 35 0.87 7.54 -1.03
C HIS A 35 0.76 7.52 -2.56
N ASN A 36 1.79 7.97 -3.27
CA ASN A 36 1.84 7.94 -4.73
C ASN A 36 1.78 6.51 -5.28
N ARG A 37 2.48 5.55 -4.66
CA ARG A 37 2.42 4.14 -5.06
C ARG A 37 1.03 3.55 -4.86
N ILE A 38 0.39 3.82 -3.72
CA ILE A 38 -0.99 3.36 -3.46
C ILE A 38 -1.95 3.92 -4.51
N ASN A 39 -1.88 5.22 -4.83
CA ASN A 39 -2.74 5.81 -5.85
C ASN A 39 -2.49 5.19 -7.23
N ARG A 40 -1.23 5.02 -7.63
CA ARG A 40 -0.88 4.35 -8.88
C ARG A 40 -1.37 2.89 -8.94
N LEU A 41 -1.30 2.16 -7.82
CA LEU A 41 -1.79 0.79 -7.74
C LEU A 41 -3.33 0.72 -7.86
N LYS A 42 -4.06 1.69 -7.30
CA LYS A 42 -5.51 1.84 -7.50
C LYS A 42 -5.84 2.15 -8.96
N GLU A 43 -5.15 3.12 -9.56
CA GLU A 43 -5.36 3.54 -10.96
C GLU A 43 -5.04 2.41 -11.95
N SER A 44 -4.01 1.62 -11.66
CA SER A 44 -3.62 0.48 -12.52
C SER A 44 -4.55 -0.73 -12.41
N GLY A 45 -5.55 -0.70 -11.52
CA GLY A 45 -6.42 -1.85 -11.24
C GLY A 45 -5.75 -2.97 -10.43
N ALA A 46 -4.48 -2.81 -10.01
CA ALA A 46 -3.80 -3.79 -9.16
C ALA A 46 -4.41 -3.87 -7.74
N ILE A 47 -5.10 -2.82 -7.30
CA ILE A 47 -5.97 -2.83 -6.12
C ILE A 47 -7.41 -2.72 -6.62
N GLU A 48 -8.05 -3.86 -6.90
CA GLU A 48 -9.45 -3.88 -7.37
C GLU A 48 -10.45 -3.53 -6.25
N GLN A 49 -10.18 -3.93 -5.00
CA GLN A 49 -11.04 -3.61 -3.86
C GLN A 49 -10.26 -3.68 -2.53
N PHE A 50 -10.50 -2.71 -1.64
CA PHE A 50 -10.18 -2.84 -0.21
C PHE A 50 -11.32 -3.60 0.46
N THR A 51 -11.41 -4.92 0.25
CA THR A 51 -12.46 -5.72 0.87
C THR A 51 -11.88 -6.76 1.82
N VAL A 52 -12.46 -6.86 3.01
CA VAL A 52 -12.32 -8.00 3.91
C VAL A 52 -13.62 -8.79 3.72
N ILE A 53 -13.51 -10.00 3.17
CA ILE A 53 -14.63 -10.94 3.16
C ILE A 53 -14.63 -11.61 4.53
N LEU A 54 -15.67 -11.36 5.33
CA LEU A 54 -15.93 -12.02 6.61
C LEU A 54 -16.83 -13.24 6.39
#